data_AF-A0A9P3MKX0-F1
#
_entry.id   AF-A0A9P3MKX0-F1
#
_cell.length_a   1.000
_cell.length_b   1.000
_cell.length_c   1.000
_cell.angle_alpha   90.00
_cell.angle_beta   90.00
_cell.angle_gamma   90.00
#
_symmetry.space_group_name_H-M   'P 1'
#
loop_
_entity.id
_entity.type
_entity.pdbx_description
1 polymer ?
#
loop_
_entity_poly.entity_id
_entity_poly.type
_entity_poly.pdbx_seq_one_letter_code
_entity_poly.pdbx_strand_id
1 'polypeptide(L)'
;MSGKQQQVQQEEAQQQEAQQQVPRTMAQAIRCFVKQPGVLLGIAAMLSAICLRAMHLHWGIQDTAVAAAAVCWWVLQEWVLHAKLLHSSFAWWGRSIHAKHHSRPYHHVSVDGPNVVLLIITGGVVVSRLLLGASTLSLTALMAFYLTALTYEWTHFLVHTHVPMHSRISRAIKNAHLKHHLRDARYWFSFICPPLDNVMGTVPRTLHRN
;
A
#
# COMPACT_ATOMS: atom_id res chain seq x y z
N MET A 1 -37.59 -13.86 17.10
CA MET A 1 -36.28 -13.20 17.17
C MET A 1 -36.38 -11.90 16.38
N SER A 2 -35.94 -10.78 16.95
CA SER A 2 -36.02 -9.46 16.28
C SER A 2 -35.11 -9.42 15.06
N GLY A 3 -35.49 -8.74 13.98
CA GLY A 3 -34.69 -8.61 12.75
C GLY A 3 -33.26 -8.08 13.00
N LYS A 4 -33.05 -7.33 14.10
CA LYS A 4 -31.74 -6.85 14.53
C LYS A 4 -30.81 -7.99 15.02
N GLN A 5 -31.35 -9.03 15.66
CA GLN A 5 -30.57 -10.19 16.09
C GLN A 5 -30.15 -11.07 14.91
N GLN A 6 -31.04 -11.25 13.92
CA GLN A 6 -30.69 -11.97 12.69
C GLN A 6 -29.61 -11.24 11.89
N GLN A 7 -29.65 -9.91 11.84
CA GLN A 7 -28.64 -9.10 11.15
C GLN A 7 -27.26 -9.20 11.82
N VAL A 8 -27.21 -9.15 13.15
CA VAL A 8 -25.94 -9.33 13.90
C VAL A 8 -25.37 -10.73 13.69
N GLN A 9 -26.21 -11.77 13.75
CA GLN A 9 -25.76 -13.16 13.52
C GLN A 9 -25.25 -13.39 12.09
N GLN A 10 -25.89 -12.78 11.09
CA GLN A 10 -25.41 -12.82 9.71
C GLN A 10 -24.07 -12.10 9.55
N GLU A 11 -23.89 -10.95 10.20
CA GLU A 11 -22.62 -10.23 10.18
C GLU A 11 -21.50 -11.04 10.86
N GLU A 12 -21.76 -11.63 12.03
CA GLU A 12 -20.78 -12.48 12.74
C GLU A 12 -20.36 -13.70 11.91
N ALA A 13 -21.32 -14.36 11.26
CA ALA A 13 -21.04 -15.50 10.38
C ALA A 13 -20.15 -15.10 9.18
N GLN A 14 -20.45 -13.96 8.54
CA GLN A 14 -19.64 -13.42 7.46
C GLN A 14 -18.21 -13.07 7.91
N GLN A 15 -18.05 -12.55 9.13
CA GLN A 15 -16.72 -12.24 9.69
C GLN A 15 -15.92 -13.52 9.98
N GLN A 16 -16.56 -14.55 10.54
CA GLN A 16 -15.90 -15.84 10.79
C GLN A 16 -15.47 -16.52 9.49
N GLU A 17 -16.34 -16.51 8.47
CA GLU A 17 -16.00 -17.07 7.15
C GLU A 17 -14.84 -16.30 6.51
N ALA A 18 -14.86 -14.96 6.56
CA ALA A 18 -13.76 -14.14 6.07
C ALA A 18 -12.44 -14.42 6.81
N GLN A 19 -12.47 -14.63 8.13
CA GLN A 19 -11.30 -15.02 8.93
C GLN A 19 -10.76 -16.41 8.57
N GLN A 20 -11.64 -17.37 8.28
CA GLN A 20 -11.22 -18.71 7.84
C GLN A 20 -10.51 -18.68 6.48
N GLN A 21 -10.86 -17.73 5.62
CA GLN A 21 -10.26 -17.55 4.29
C GLN A 21 -8.93 -16.75 4.31
N VAL A 22 -8.49 -16.22 5.46
CA VAL A 22 -7.25 -15.45 5.56
C VAL A 22 -6.03 -16.36 5.30
N PRO A 23 -5.15 -16.01 4.35
CA PRO A 23 -3.95 -16.81 4.06
C PRO A 23 -3.06 -17.03 5.30
N ARG A 24 -2.60 -18.27 5.49
CA ARG A 24 -1.68 -18.68 6.57
C ARG A 24 -0.30 -19.05 6.07
N THR A 25 -0.18 -19.44 4.79
CA THR A 25 1.09 -19.78 4.16
C THR A 25 1.42 -18.79 3.04
N MET A 26 2.72 -18.67 2.74
CA MET A 26 3.18 -17.81 1.65
C MET A 26 2.56 -18.20 0.30
N ALA A 27 2.42 -19.50 0.04
CA ALA A 27 1.80 -20.00 -1.20
C ALA A 27 0.31 -19.65 -1.31
N GLN A 28 -0.42 -19.59 -0.19
CA GLN A 28 -1.81 -19.12 -0.18
C GLN A 28 -1.88 -17.60 -0.40
N ALA A 29 -0.99 -16.84 0.26
CA ALA A 29 -0.89 -15.40 0.12
C ALA A 29 -0.61 -14.99 -1.32
N ILE A 30 0.40 -15.58 -1.96
CA ILE A 30 0.72 -15.33 -3.37
C ILE A 30 -0.49 -15.64 -4.26
N ARG A 31 -1.09 -16.82 -4.11
CA ARG A 31 -2.26 -17.23 -4.92
C ARG A 31 -3.45 -16.28 -4.77
N CYS A 32 -3.68 -15.75 -3.58
CA CYS A 32 -4.75 -14.78 -3.34
C CYS A 32 -4.41 -13.42 -3.96
N PHE A 33 -3.17 -12.94 -3.76
CA PHE A 33 -2.70 -11.64 -4.20
C PHE A 33 -2.70 -11.51 -5.73
N VAL A 34 -2.12 -12.48 -6.44
CA VAL A 34 -2.01 -12.42 -7.91
C VAL A 34 -3.34 -12.62 -8.64
N LYS A 35 -4.41 -13.00 -7.95
CA LYS A 35 -5.77 -13.07 -8.52
C LYS A 35 -6.49 -11.73 -8.49
N GLN A 36 -5.97 -10.73 -7.77
CA GLN A 36 -6.62 -9.44 -7.64
C GLN A 36 -6.46 -8.63 -8.94
N PRO A 37 -7.54 -8.12 -9.56
CA PRO A 37 -7.45 -7.38 -10.82
C PRO A 37 -6.52 -6.16 -10.75
N GLY A 38 -6.55 -5.41 -9.63
CA GLY A 38 -5.65 -4.28 -9.40
C GLY A 38 -4.18 -4.71 -9.39
N VAL A 39 -3.84 -5.80 -8.71
CA VAL A 39 -2.48 -6.36 -8.68
C VAL A 39 -2.01 -6.76 -10.08
N LEU A 40 -2.87 -7.42 -10.86
CA LEU A 40 -2.53 -7.81 -12.24
C LEU A 40 -2.25 -6.58 -13.14
N LEU A 41 -3.04 -5.51 -13.00
CA LEU A 41 -2.78 -4.24 -13.69
C LEU A 41 -1.44 -3.62 -13.26
N GLY A 42 -1.14 -3.62 -11.96
CA GLY A 42 0.13 -3.11 -11.43
C GLY A 42 1.34 -3.92 -11.93
N ILE A 43 1.23 -5.25 -11.97
CA ILE A 43 2.25 -6.14 -12.52
C ILE A 43 2.46 -5.87 -14.00
N ALA A 44 1.37 -5.75 -14.78
CA ALA A 44 1.46 -5.43 -16.19
C ALA A 44 2.16 -4.08 -16.42
N ALA A 45 1.78 -3.03 -15.70
CA ALA A 45 2.39 -1.70 -15.82
C ALA A 45 3.88 -1.69 -15.48
N MET A 46 4.27 -2.41 -14.41
CA MET A 46 5.67 -2.61 -14.08
C MET A 46 6.43 -3.31 -15.20
N LEU A 47 5.95 -4.48 -15.63
CA LEU A 47 6.64 -5.28 -16.63
C LEU A 47 6.75 -4.49 -17.94
N SER A 48 5.72 -3.72 -18.31
CA SER A 48 5.81 -2.79 -19.44
C SER A 48 6.91 -1.74 -19.24
N ALA A 49 7.01 -1.09 -18.07
CA ALA A 49 8.06 -0.13 -17.79
C ALA A 49 9.47 -0.77 -17.83
N ILE A 50 9.64 -1.98 -17.28
CA ILE A 50 10.88 -2.75 -17.34
C ILE A 50 11.24 -3.08 -18.79
N CYS A 51 10.31 -3.66 -19.56
CA CYS A 51 10.55 -4.03 -20.95
C CYS A 51 10.92 -2.82 -21.81
N LEU A 52 10.15 -1.72 -21.69
CA LEU A 52 10.45 -0.48 -22.41
C LEU A 52 11.81 0.09 -21.99
N ARG A 53 12.15 0.07 -20.69
CA ARG A 53 13.45 0.56 -20.22
C ARG A 53 14.61 -0.31 -20.72
N ALA A 54 14.42 -1.63 -20.77
CA ALA A 54 15.43 -2.59 -21.20
C ALA A 54 15.77 -2.51 -22.70
N MET A 55 14.86 -1.98 -23.53
CA MET A 55 15.14 -1.67 -24.94
C MET A 55 16.22 -0.59 -25.11
N HIS A 56 16.55 0.15 -24.04
CA HIS A 56 17.61 1.14 -24.02
C HIS A 56 18.79 0.64 -23.17
N LEU A 57 19.84 0.12 -23.80
CA LEU A 57 20.95 -0.56 -23.10
C LEU A 57 21.89 0.38 -22.30
N HIS A 58 21.68 1.69 -22.35
CA HIS A 58 22.51 2.66 -21.63
C HIS A 58 21.96 2.92 -20.24
N TRP A 59 22.74 2.57 -19.21
CA TRP A 59 22.47 2.89 -17.81
C TRP A 59 23.54 3.83 -17.30
N GLY A 60 23.14 4.89 -16.60
CA GLY A 60 24.06 5.86 -16.02
C GLY A 60 23.75 6.13 -14.56
N ILE A 61 24.60 6.91 -13.90
CA ILE A 61 24.40 7.35 -12.51
C ILE A 61 23.08 8.11 -12.32
N GLN A 62 22.61 8.79 -13.37
CA GLN A 62 21.32 9.47 -13.40
C GLN A 62 20.15 8.50 -13.20
N ASP A 63 20.23 7.27 -13.71
CA ASP A 63 19.20 6.26 -13.50
C ASP A 63 19.08 5.90 -12.02
N THR A 64 20.22 5.71 -11.34
CA THR A 64 20.23 5.44 -9.89
C THR A 64 19.63 6.61 -9.11
N ALA A 65 20.00 7.84 -9.44
CA ALA A 65 19.46 9.04 -8.80
C ALA A 65 17.94 9.17 -9.00
N VAL A 66 17.46 8.95 -10.23
CA VAL A 66 16.03 9.02 -10.56
C VAL A 66 15.25 7.88 -9.92
N ALA A 67 15.78 6.66 -9.89
CA ALA A 67 15.15 5.54 -9.20
C ALA A 67 15.03 5.81 -7.69
N ALA A 68 16.10 6.30 -7.06
CA ALA A 68 16.08 6.69 -5.64
C ALA A 68 15.07 7.82 -5.39
N ALA A 69 15.03 8.84 -6.25
CA ALA A 69 14.07 9.93 -6.15
C ALA A 69 12.62 9.44 -6.28
N ALA A 70 12.34 8.48 -7.17
CA ALA A 70 11.02 7.88 -7.32
C ALA A 70 10.57 7.09 -6.07
N VAL A 71 11.50 6.35 -5.44
CA VAL A 71 11.24 5.64 -4.18
C VAL A 71 10.99 6.63 -3.04
N CYS A 72 11.83 7.66 -2.91
CA CYS A 72 11.65 8.72 -1.91
C CYS A 72 10.35 9.47 -2.12
N TRP A 73 9.99 9.76 -3.37
CA TRP A 73 8.72 10.36 -3.73
C TRP A 73 7.57 9.47 -3.27
N TRP A 74 7.57 8.17 -3.58
CA TRP A 74 6.54 7.23 -3.10
C TRP A 74 6.38 7.29 -1.58
N VAL A 75 7.48 7.19 -0.83
CA VAL A 75 7.46 7.24 0.64
C VAL A 75 6.84 8.54 1.16
N LEU A 76 7.18 9.68 0.54
CA LEU A 76 6.64 10.97 0.95
C LEU A 76 5.16 11.14 0.56
N GLN A 77 4.80 10.82 -0.68
CA GLN A 77 3.42 10.92 -1.15
C GLN A 77 2.49 9.97 -0.39
N GLU A 78 2.95 8.76 -0.05
CA GLU A 78 2.21 7.79 0.75
C GLU A 78 1.82 8.40 2.09
N TRP A 79 2.80 8.94 2.82
CA TRP A 79 2.53 9.62 4.08
C TRP A 79 1.57 10.80 3.92
N VAL A 80 1.74 11.65 2.90
CA VAL A 80 0.86 12.81 2.67
C VAL A 80 -0.56 12.34 2.39
N LEU A 81 -0.74 11.40 1.46
CA LEU A 81 -2.04 10.86 1.11
C LEU A 81 -2.71 10.22 2.32
N HIS A 82 -1.97 9.41 3.08
CA HIS A 82 -2.50 8.71 4.24
C HIS A 82 -2.89 9.68 5.37
N ALA A 83 -1.95 10.52 5.81
CA ALA A 83 -2.14 11.41 6.95
C ALA A 83 -3.08 12.59 6.65
N LYS A 84 -3.08 13.11 5.41
CA LYS A 84 -3.77 14.37 5.08
C LYS A 84 -5.01 14.19 4.22
N LEU A 85 -5.08 13.17 3.36
CA LEU A 85 -6.24 12.96 2.49
C LEU A 85 -7.14 11.82 2.99
N LEU A 86 -6.59 10.63 3.25
CA LEU A 86 -7.38 9.46 3.67
C LEU A 86 -7.96 9.66 5.09
N HIS A 87 -7.20 10.28 5.99
CA HIS A 87 -7.65 10.67 7.34
C HIS A 87 -8.28 12.08 7.44
N SER A 88 -8.55 12.74 6.31
CA SER A 88 -9.18 14.07 6.31
C SER A 88 -10.63 14.07 6.81
N SER A 89 -11.18 15.26 7.11
CA SER A 89 -12.58 15.42 7.50
C SER A 89 -13.56 15.51 6.30
N PHE A 90 -13.07 15.80 5.08
CA PHE A 90 -13.95 15.96 3.93
C PHE A 90 -14.32 14.61 3.31
N ALA A 91 -15.57 14.50 2.85
CA ALA A 91 -16.07 13.26 2.26
C ALA A 91 -15.58 13.12 0.82
N TRP A 92 -14.79 12.08 0.55
CA TRP A 92 -14.38 11.70 -0.79
C TRP A 92 -14.12 10.19 -0.86
N TRP A 93 -14.12 9.64 -2.08
CA TRP A 93 -14.11 8.20 -2.31
C TRP A 93 -12.89 7.48 -1.70
N GLY A 94 -11.69 8.06 -1.74
CA GLY A 94 -10.50 7.45 -1.14
C GLY A 94 -10.58 7.36 0.38
N ARG A 95 -11.11 8.39 1.05
CA ARG A 95 -11.43 8.32 2.50
C ARG A 95 -12.41 7.19 2.79
N SER A 96 -13.45 7.02 1.96
CA SER A 96 -14.42 5.94 2.15
C SER A 96 -13.78 4.55 2.01
N ILE A 97 -12.88 4.38 1.04
CA ILE A 97 -12.10 3.14 0.87
C ILE A 97 -11.25 2.88 2.13
N HIS A 98 -10.51 3.90 2.59
CA HIS A 98 -9.65 3.79 3.78
C HIS A 98 -10.42 3.52 5.07
N ALA A 99 -11.56 4.21 5.28
CA ALA A 99 -12.42 3.98 6.44
C ALA A 99 -13.02 2.56 6.45
N LYS A 100 -13.37 2.03 5.27
CA LYS A 100 -13.79 0.63 5.12
C LYS A 100 -12.66 -0.33 5.48
N HIS A 101 -11.43 -0.03 5.05
CA HIS A 101 -10.25 -0.80 5.42
C HIS A 101 -10.00 -0.79 6.94
N HIS A 102 -10.11 0.36 7.60
CA HIS A 102 -10.01 0.45 9.07
C HIS A 102 -11.07 -0.38 9.81
N SER A 103 -12.33 -0.33 9.36
CA SER A 103 -13.41 -1.06 10.02
C SER A 103 -13.38 -2.56 9.73
N ARG A 104 -12.85 -2.96 8.56
CA ARG A 104 -12.78 -4.35 8.09
C ARG A 104 -11.40 -4.61 7.48
N PRO A 105 -10.36 -4.80 8.30
CA PRO A 105 -8.96 -4.93 7.85
C PRO A 105 -8.66 -6.33 7.33
N TYR A 106 -9.53 -6.87 6.48
CA TYR A 106 -9.33 -8.16 5.82
C TYR A 106 -8.36 -8.03 4.67
N HIS A 107 -7.62 -9.10 4.39
CA HIS A 107 -6.63 -9.15 3.32
C HIS A 107 -7.16 -8.67 1.95
N HIS A 108 -8.40 -8.98 1.57
CA HIS A 108 -8.99 -8.55 0.29
C HIS A 108 -9.46 -7.09 0.26
N VAL A 109 -9.75 -6.49 1.42
CA VAL A 109 -10.06 -5.05 1.56
C VAL A 109 -8.76 -4.23 1.66
N SER A 110 -7.65 -4.89 1.94
CA SER A 110 -6.32 -4.30 2.07
C SER A 110 -5.57 -4.25 0.72
N VAL A 111 -6.24 -4.63 -0.37
CA VAL A 111 -5.71 -4.54 -1.73
C VAL A 111 -6.52 -3.51 -2.52
N ASP A 112 -5.82 -2.59 -3.16
CA ASP A 112 -6.36 -1.54 -4.00
C ASP A 112 -7.11 -2.13 -5.20
N GLY A 113 -8.33 -1.63 -5.39
CA GLY A 113 -9.14 -1.97 -6.55
C GLY A 113 -8.57 -1.41 -7.86
N PRO A 114 -9.01 -1.92 -9.02
CA PRO A 114 -8.47 -1.54 -10.32
C PRO A 114 -8.53 -0.02 -10.60
N ASN A 115 -9.55 0.68 -10.09
CA ASN A 115 -9.69 2.13 -10.27
C ASN A 115 -8.55 2.92 -9.59
N VAL A 116 -8.16 2.52 -8.37
CA VAL A 116 -7.06 3.17 -7.64
C VAL A 116 -5.73 2.85 -8.33
N VAL A 117 -5.52 1.60 -8.72
CA VAL A 117 -4.31 1.19 -9.44
C VAL A 117 -4.17 1.92 -10.79
N LEU A 118 -5.26 2.09 -11.54
CA LEU A 118 -5.27 2.88 -12.77
C LEU A 118 -4.92 4.35 -12.52
N LEU A 119 -5.38 4.94 -11.42
CA LEU A 119 -4.98 6.29 -11.02
C LEU A 119 -3.47 6.37 -10.70
N ILE A 120 -2.93 5.38 -10.00
CA ILE A 120 -1.48 5.30 -9.70
C ILE A 120 -0.66 5.16 -10.98
N ILE A 121 -1.10 4.30 -11.91
CA ILE A 121 -0.44 4.09 -13.21
C ILE A 121 -0.48 5.39 -14.03
N THR A 122 -1.67 5.94 -14.27
CA THR A 122 -1.83 7.15 -15.08
C THR A 122 -1.14 8.36 -14.45
N GLY A 123 -1.25 8.53 -13.13
CA GLY A 123 -0.55 9.57 -12.38
C GLY A 123 0.97 9.44 -12.48
N GLY A 124 1.50 8.22 -12.35
CA GLY A 124 2.92 7.93 -12.53
C GLY A 124 3.41 8.30 -13.94
N VAL A 125 2.66 7.92 -14.99
CA VAL A 125 2.98 8.32 -16.38
C VAL A 125 2.94 9.84 -16.52
N VAL A 126 1.88 10.51 -16.10
CA VAL A 126 1.74 11.97 -16.24
C VAL A 126 2.88 12.69 -15.52
N VAL A 127 3.11 12.39 -14.25
CA VAL A 127 4.16 13.05 -13.44
C VAL A 127 5.55 12.78 -14.02
N SER A 128 5.87 11.53 -14.36
CA SER A 128 7.19 11.21 -14.93
C SER A 128 7.41 11.91 -16.28
N ARG A 129 6.39 12.02 -17.14
CA ARG A 129 6.50 12.69 -18.44
C ARG A 129 6.58 14.21 -18.31
N LEU A 130 5.87 14.80 -17.34
CA LEU A 130 5.96 16.23 -17.07
C LEU A 130 7.35 16.62 -16.55
N LEU A 131 7.94 15.80 -15.67
CA LEU A 131 9.23 16.11 -15.05
C LEU A 131 10.45 15.74 -15.91
N LEU A 132 10.38 14.63 -16.65
CA LEU A 132 11.53 14.03 -17.33
C LEU A 132 11.35 13.94 -18.85
N GLY A 133 10.22 14.42 -19.38
CA GLY A 133 9.91 14.37 -20.81
C GLY A 133 9.84 12.94 -21.35
N ALA A 134 10.09 12.79 -22.65
CA ALA A 134 10.13 11.49 -23.32
C ALA A 134 11.48 10.76 -23.18
N SER A 135 12.23 11.02 -22.12
CA SER A 135 13.56 10.44 -21.90
C SER A 135 13.51 9.00 -21.37
N THR A 136 14.64 8.29 -21.46
CA THR A 136 14.82 6.98 -20.82
C THR A 136 14.75 7.06 -19.29
N LEU A 137 15.09 8.21 -18.70
CA LEU A 137 14.96 8.46 -17.26
C LEU A 137 13.49 8.45 -16.81
N SER A 138 12.55 8.90 -17.65
CA SER A 138 11.12 8.76 -17.37
C SER A 138 10.72 7.29 -17.19
N LEU A 139 11.25 6.39 -18.02
CA LEU A 139 11.02 4.94 -17.88
C LEU A 139 11.68 4.37 -16.62
N THR A 140 12.88 4.84 -16.24
CA THR A 140 13.53 4.47 -14.97
C THR A 140 12.70 4.90 -13.77
N ALA A 141 12.17 6.13 -13.78
CA ALA A 141 11.29 6.63 -12.74
C ALA A 141 10.03 5.76 -12.62
N LEU A 142 9.37 5.46 -13.74
CA LEU A 142 8.18 4.61 -13.78
C LEU A 142 8.45 3.20 -13.24
N MET A 143 9.55 2.58 -13.68
CA MET A 143 9.97 1.27 -13.22
C MET A 143 10.16 1.26 -11.69
N ALA A 144 10.92 2.21 -11.15
CA ALA A 144 11.16 2.30 -9.70
C ALA A 144 9.89 2.63 -8.91
N PHE A 145 9.05 3.53 -9.45
CA PHE A 145 7.78 3.95 -8.84
C PHE A 145 6.80 2.78 -8.76
N TYR A 146 6.57 2.05 -9.86
CA TYR A 146 5.69 0.89 -9.86
C TYR A 146 6.22 -0.26 -9.02
N LEU A 147 7.54 -0.45 -8.95
CA LEU A 147 8.18 -1.41 -8.05
C LEU A 147 7.90 -1.10 -6.59
N THR A 148 8.02 0.17 -6.24
CA THR A 148 7.70 0.62 -4.89
C THR A 148 6.21 0.47 -4.60
N ALA A 149 5.34 0.80 -5.58
CA ALA A 149 3.89 0.64 -5.46
C ALA A 149 3.47 -0.81 -5.21
N LEU A 150 3.95 -1.76 -6.02
CA LEU A 150 3.64 -3.18 -5.82
C LEU A 150 4.26 -3.75 -4.54
N THR A 151 5.44 -3.25 -4.14
CA THR A 151 6.06 -3.64 -2.87
C THR A 151 5.23 -3.14 -1.67
N TYR A 152 4.76 -1.90 -1.74
CA TYR A 152 3.81 -1.33 -0.78
C TYR A 152 2.57 -2.21 -0.69
N GLU A 153 1.95 -2.50 -1.84
CA GLU A 153 0.71 -3.24 -1.94
C GLU A 153 0.82 -4.66 -1.38
N TRP A 154 1.88 -5.38 -1.76
CA TRP A 154 2.18 -6.71 -1.25
C TRP A 154 2.41 -6.70 0.26
N THR A 155 3.15 -5.70 0.76
CA THR A 155 3.44 -5.58 2.18
C THR A 155 2.18 -5.27 2.97
N HIS A 156 1.32 -4.38 2.44
CA HIS A 156 0.04 -4.01 3.03
C HIS A 156 -0.92 -5.20 3.07
N PHE A 157 -1.01 -5.95 1.98
CA PHE A 157 -1.73 -7.21 1.97
C PHE A 157 -1.21 -8.19 3.05
N LEU A 158 0.11 -8.41 3.10
CA LEU A 158 0.72 -9.39 4.02
C LEU A 158 0.50 -9.07 5.50
N VAL A 159 0.54 -7.79 5.90
CA VAL A 159 0.34 -7.42 7.31
C VAL A 159 -1.06 -7.80 7.82
N HIS A 160 -2.04 -7.89 6.91
CA HIS A 160 -3.42 -8.32 7.16
C HIS A 160 -3.66 -9.82 6.93
N THR A 161 -2.60 -10.62 6.79
CA THR A 161 -2.67 -12.08 6.75
C THR A 161 -2.07 -12.74 8.00
N HIS A 162 -2.24 -14.06 8.12
CA HIS A 162 -1.58 -14.87 9.14
C HIS A 162 -0.17 -15.34 8.71
N VAL A 163 0.29 -14.94 7.52
CA VAL A 163 1.64 -15.29 7.06
C VAL A 163 2.68 -14.56 7.94
N PRO A 164 3.68 -15.28 8.47
CA PRO A 164 4.70 -14.66 9.32
C PRO A 164 5.63 -13.74 8.51
N MET A 165 5.95 -12.58 9.09
CA MET A 165 6.90 -11.62 8.54
C MET A 165 8.22 -11.68 9.34
N HIS A 166 9.27 -12.26 8.75
CA HIS A 166 10.47 -12.69 9.47
C HIS A 166 11.63 -11.68 9.49
N SER A 167 11.61 -10.63 8.69
CA SER A 167 12.69 -9.64 8.69
C SER A 167 12.45 -8.56 9.76
N ARG A 168 13.52 -7.91 10.22
CA ARG A 168 13.39 -6.79 11.18
C ARG A 168 12.56 -5.65 10.59
N ILE A 169 12.79 -5.35 9.31
CA ILE A 169 12.07 -4.30 8.57
C ILE A 169 10.59 -4.65 8.46
N SER A 170 10.24 -5.86 8.02
CA SER A 170 8.83 -6.24 7.82
C SER A 170 8.06 -6.33 9.14
N ARG A 171 8.70 -6.75 10.24
CA ARG A 171 8.10 -6.65 11.58
C ARG A 171 7.90 -5.21 12.03
N ALA A 172 8.84 -4.31 11.76
CA ALA A 172 8.69 -2.91 12.11
C ALA A 172 7.50 -2.27 11.39
N ILE A 173 7.36 -2.52 10.08
CA ILE A 173 6.21 -2.10 9.28
C ILE A 173 4.91 -2.67 9.86
N LYS A 174 4.84 -3.99 10.07
CA LYS A 174 3.65 -4.64 10.65
C LYS A 174 3.27 -4.03 12.01
N ASN A 175 4.24 -3.84 12.89
CA ASN A 175 3.99 -3.31 14.22
C ASN A 175 3.53 -1.84 14.20
N ALA A 176 4.09 -1.01 13.33
CA ALA A 176 3.66 0.39 13.18
C ALA A 176 2.22 0.45 12.65
N HIS A 177 1.94 -0.31 11.57
CA HIS A 177 0.61 -0.36 10.96
C HIS A 177 -0.45 -0.89 11.91
N LEU A 178 -0.17 -1.97 12.65
CA LEU A 178 -1.12 -2.49 13.63
C LEU A 178 -1.37 -1.52 14.79
N LYS A 179 -0.38 -0.71 15.20
CA LYS A 179 -0.62 0.36 16.17
C LYS A 179 -1.54 1.44 15.61
N HIS A 180 -1.36 1.82 14.34
CA HIS A 180 -2.24 2.75 13.64
C HIS A 180 -3.70 2.24 13.64
N HIS A 181 -3.91 0.98 13.28
CA HIS A 181 -5.25 0.38 13.23
C HIS A 181 -5.90 0.17 14.60
N LEU A 182 -5.12 -0.35 15.57
CA LEU A 182 -5.68 -0.92 16.79
C LEU A 182 -5.52 -0.02 18.02
N ARG A 183 -4.53 0.88 18.04
CA ARG A 183 -4.22 1.69 19.22
C ARG A 183 -4.72 3.12 19.09
N ASP A 184 -4.28 3.83 18.06
CA ASP A 184 -4.69 5.21 17.82
C ASP A 184 -4.40 5.60 16.37
N ALA A 185 -5.47 5.77 15.58
CA ALA A 185 -5.40 6.06 14.15
C ALA A 185 -4.90 7.49 13.83
N ARG A 186 -4.60 8.32 14.84
CA ARG A 186 -4.00 9.65 14.67
C ARG A 186 -2.48 9.64 14.54
N TYR A 187 -1.84 8.47 14.67
CA TYR A 187 -0.39 8.31 14.68
C TYR A 187 0.05 7.15 13.77
N TRP A 188 1.35 7.06 13.47
CA TRP A 188 1.97 6.01 12.66
C TRP A 188 1.39 5.92 11.23
N PHE A 189 1.43 7.03 10.49
CA PHE A 189 0.88 7.09 9.14
C PHE A 189 1.81 6.49 8.09
N SER A 190 3.13 6.55 8.26
CA SER A 190 4.03 6.01 7.24
C SER A 190 4.01 4.49 7.27
N PHE A 191 3.64 3.89 6.15
CA PHE A 191 3.52 2.45 6.07
C PHE A 191 4.87 1.76 5.78
N ILE A 192 5.43 1.95 4.58
CA ILE A 192 6.66 1.22 4.18
C ILE A 192 7.94 1.79 4.80
N CYS A 193 7.90 3.03 5.34
CA CYS A 193 9.04 3.67 5.99
C CYS A 193 8.67 4.23 7.39
N PRO A 194 8.36 3.38 8.39
CA PRO A 194 7.93 3.83 9.71
C PRO A 194 8.81 4.87 10.41
N PRO A 195 10.16 4.91 10.23
CA PRO A 195 10.98 5.98 10.79
C PRO A 195 10.55 7.39 10.36
N LEU A 196 9.92 7.55 9.20
CA LEU A 196 9.42 8.83 8.70
C LEU A 196 8.44 9.49 9.67
N ASP A 197 7.64 8.72 10.42
CA ASP A 197 6.72 9.31 11.41
C ASP A 197 7.44 10.07 12.53
N ASN A 198 8.70 9.75 12.84
CA ASN A 198 9.48 10.54 13.79
C ASN A 198 9.87 11.89 13.20
N VAL A 199 10.24 11.92 11.92
CA VAL A 199 10.60 13.14 11.19
C VAL A 199 9.36 14.03 11.01
N MET A 200 8.22 13.43 10.69
CA MET A 200 6.97 14.14 10.47
C MET A 200 6.20 14.49 11.76
N GLY A 201 6.71 14.07 12.93
CA GLY A 201 6.09 14.35 14.22
C GLY A 201 4.75 13.62 14.44
N THR A 202 4.57 12.47 13.80
CA THR A 202 3.36 11.64 13.83
C THR A 202 3.51 10.38 14.66
N VAL A 203 4.44 10.39 15.63
CA VAL A 203 4.53 9.46 16.75
C VAL A 203 4.03 10.12 18.05
N PRO A 204 3.40 9.40 18.98
CA PRO A 204 2.94 9.99 20.24
C PRO A 204 4.13 10.40 21.13
N ARG A 205 4.07 11.59 21.74
CA ARG A 205 5.14 12.14 22.60
C ARG A 205 5.35 11.37 23.91
N THR A 206 4.33 10.65 24.38
CA THR A 206 4.37 9.84 25.60
C THR A 206 4.05 8.39 25.27
N LEU A 207 5.07 7.61 24.86
CA LEU A 207 4.98 6.16 24.91
C LEU A 207 5.24 5.74 26.36
N HIS A 208 4.20 5.67 27.21
CA HIS A 208 4.32 4.87 28.42
C HIS A 208 4.61 3.44 27.97
N ARG A 209 5.86 3.02 28.20
CA ARG A 209 6.29 1.63 28.20
C ARG A 209 5.55 0.97 29.36
N ASN A 210 4.55 0.16 29.03
CA ASN A 210 4.13 -0.95 29.86
C ASN A 210 4.82 -2.20 29.33
#